data_AF-A0A9Y2NJC9-F1
#
_entry.id   AF-A0A9Y2NJC9-F1
#
_cell.length_a   1.000
_cell.length_b   1.000
_cell.length_c   1.000
_cell.angle_alpha   90.00
_cell.angle_beta   90.00
_cell.angle_gamma   90.00
#
_symmetry.space_group_name_H-M   'P 1'
#
loop_
_entity.id
_entity.type
_entity.pdbx_description
1 polymer ?
#
loop_
_entity_poly.entity_id
_entity_poly.type
_entity_poly.pdbx_seq_one_letter_code
_entity_poly.pdbx_strand_id
1 'polypeptide(L)'
;MPLVWVTGNAGVGRSAVCALLKSRGELAVDADRFGWQTSRAEVEALAARAHGELAFFCGSTENDEDLRDLFDLVVCLVVDDDTLRDRLLTRTSNSFGKHPEELAAALEANEGAESACRRLGATIVVDGRLPLPDVADAILAAAGRLVP
;
A
#
# COMPACT_ATOMS: atom_id res chain seq x y z
N MET A 1 0.12 17.85 -6.97
CA MET A 1 -0.33 16.81 -7.93
C MET A 1 -0.69 15.63 -7.08
N PRO A 2 -1.89 15.04 -7.26
CA PRO A 2 -2.41 14.10 -6.28
C PRO A 2 -1.55 12.82 -6.21
N LEU A 3 -0.83 12.67 -5.11
CA LEU A 3 -0.04 11.49 -4.81
C LEU A 3 -0.78 10.63 -3.78
N VAL A 4 -1.07 9.39 -4.17
CA VAL A 4 -1.83 8.44 -3.35
C VAL A 4 -0.88 7.39 -2.79
N TRP A 5 -0.91 7.19 -1.47
CA TRP A 5 -0.15 6.11 -0.83
C TRP A 5 -1.06 4.94 -0.49
N VAL A 6 -0.75 3.78 -1.05
CA VAL A 6 -1.39 2.50 -0.77
C VAL A 6 -0.51 1.74 0.24
N THR A 7 -0.93 1.74 1.50
CA THR A 7 -0.24 1.14 2.64
C THR A 7 -1.02 -0.04 3.23
N GLY A 8 -0.49 -0.67 4.28
CA GLY A 8 -1.11 -1.81 4.97
C GLY A 8 -0.07 -2.83 5.43
N ASN A 9 -0.49 -3.87 6.13
CA ASN A 9 0.43 -4.87 6.66
C ASN A 9 1.11 -5.71 5.55
N ALA A 10 2.22 -6.38 5.84
CA ALA A 10 2.87 -7.28 4.91
C ALA A 10 1.96 -8.48 4.57
N GLY A 11 1.62 -8.67 3.28
CA GLY A 11 0.75 -9.76 2.83
C GLY A 11 -0.69 -9.35 2.47
N VAL A 12 -1.07 -8.09 2.71
CA VAL A 12 -2.43 -7.58 2.39
C VAL A 12 -2.70 -7.39 0.89
N GLY A 13 -1.66 -7.45 0.04
CA GLY A 13 -1.81 -7.38 -1.42
C GLY A 13 -1.34 -6.09 -2.11
N ARG A 14 -0.59 -5.22 -1.41
CA ARG A 14 -0.08 -3.94 -1.96
C ARG A 14 0.65 -4.07 -3.29
N SER A 15 1.62 -4.99 -3.39
CA SER A 15 2.40 -5.19 -4.62
C SER A 15 1.53 -5.70 -5.77
N ALA A 16 0.52 -6.53 -5.48
CA ALA A 16 -0.43 -7.02 -6.49
C ALA A 16 -1.30 -5.86 -7.01
N VAL A 17 -1.80 -5.02 -6.11
CA VAL A 17 -2.56 -3.81 -6.48
C VAL A 17 -1.68 -2.86 -7.29
N CYS A 18 -0.44 -2.64 -6.86
CA CYS A 18 0.54 -1.81 -7.59
C CYS A 18 0.77 -2.32 -9.02
N ALA A 19 0.95 -3.62 -9.19
CA ALA A 19 1.12 -4.24 -10.50
C ALA A 19 -0.13 -4.08 -11.38
N LEU A 20 -1.32 -4.18 -10.79
CA LEU A 20 -2.59 -3.99 -11.51
C LEU A 20 -2.81 -2.52 -11.90
N LEU A 21 -2.50 -1.57 -11.02
CA LEU A 21 -2.55 -0.13 -11.35
C LEU A 21 -1.62 0.18 -12.53
N LYS A 22 -0.38 -0.34 -12.52
CA LYS A 22 0.56 -0.22 -13.65
C LYS A 22 0.00 -0.81 -14.94
N SER A 23 -0.61 -1.99 -14.89
CA SER A 23 -1.16 -2.64 -16.09
C SER A 23 -2.38 -1.91 -16.65
N ARG A 24 -3.05 -1.09 -15.84
CA ARG A 24 -4.13 -0.19 -16.24
C ARG A 24 -3.65 1.18 -16.77
N GLY A 25 -2.35 1.42 -16.78
CA GLY A 25 -1.74 2.65 -17.30
C GLY A 25 -1.47 3.72 -16.25
N GLU A 26 -1.75 3.44 -14.97
CA GLU A 26 -1.51 4.39 -13.88
C GLU A 26 -0.03 4.47 -13.51
N LEU A 27 0.43 5.65 -13.09
CA LEU A 27 1.78 5.83 -12.58
C LEU A 27 1.89 5.29 -11.15
N ALA A 28 2.10 3.98 -11.00
CA ALA A 28 2.34 3.37 -9.69
C ALA A 28 3.80 2.97 -9.48
N VAL A 29 4.29 3.04 -8.25
CA VAL A 29 5.62 2.54 -7.83
C VAL A 29 5.45 1.63 -6.63
N ASP A 30 6.23 0.55 -6.62
CA ASP A 30 6.27 -0.38 -5.49
C ASP A 30 7.45 0.00 -4.60
N ALA A 31 7.18 0.31 -3.32
CA ALA A 31 8.16 0.76 -2.36
C ALA A 31 9.16 -0.33 -1.97
N ASP A 32 8.81 -1.61 -2.19
CA ASP A 32 9.74 -2.72 -1.99
C ASP A 32 11.03 -2.57 -2.84
N ARG A 33 11.01 -1.70 -3.87
CA ARG A 33 12.19 -1.35 -4.67
C ARG A 33 13.19 -0.43 -3.97
N PHE A 34 12.75 0.32 -2.95
CA PHE A 34 13.58 1.29 -2.21
C PHE A 34 14.20 0.69 -0.94
N GLY A 35 13.90 -0.57 -0.63
CA GLY A 35 14.35 -1.21 0.61
C GLY A 35 13.52 -0.74 1.82
N TRP A 36 14.13 -0.75 3.01
CA TRP A 36 13.43 -0.50 4.28
C TRP A 36 13.15 0.98 4.55
N GLN A 37 13.90 1.88 3.90
CA GLN A 37 13.75 3.32 4.02
C GLN A 37 13.60 3.94 2.63
N THR A 38 12.51 4.67 2.43
CA THR A 38 12.28 5.41 1.19
C THR A 38 12.78 6.84 1.34
N SER A 39 13.62 7.29 0.41
CA SER A 39 14.06 8.68 0.40
C SER A 39 12.92 9.59 -0.03
N ARG A 40 12.70 10.69 0.72
CA ARG A 40 11.76 11.75 0.32
C ARG A 40 12.00 12.21 -1.12
N ALA A 41 13.26 12.35 -1.52
CA ALA A 41 13.60 12.79 -2.88
C ALA A 41 13.11 11.81 -3.97
N GLU A 42 13.02 10.51 -3.66
CA GLU A 42 12.50 9.51 -4.61
C GLU A 42 10.98 9.63 -4.75
N VAL A 43 10.28 9.88 -3.65
CA VAL A 43 8.82 10.13 -3.62
C VAL A 43 8.49 11.44 -4.34
N GLU A 44 9.26 12.49 -4.09
CA GLU A 44 9.12 13.78 -4.79
C GLU A 44 9.43 13.67 -6.28
N ALA A 45 10.45 12.89 -6.67
CA ALA A 45 10.74 12.62 -8.07
C ALA A 45 9.60 11.84 -8.75
N LEU A 46 8.95 10.91 -8.05
CA LEU A 46 7.75 10.23 -8.55
C LEU A 46 6.61 11.22 -8.76
N ALA A 47 6.33 12.08 -7.77
CA ALA A 47 5.32 13.12 -7.89
C ALA A 47 5.61 14.07 -9.06
N ALA A 48 6.87 14.46 -9.25
CA ALA A 48 7.30 15.31 -10.37
C ALA A 48 7.10 14.64 -11.74
N ARG A 49 7.31 13.32 -11.83
CA ARG A 49 7.10 12.54 -13.06
C ARG A 49 5.63 12.34 -13.42
N ALA A 50 4.71 12.57 -12.49
CA ALA A 50 3.29 12.43 -12.75
C ALA A 50 2.76 13.45 -13.76
N HIS A 51 3.50 14.53 -14.08
CA HIS A 51 3.14 15.51 -15.12
C HIS A 51 1.69 16.06 -15.06
N GLY A 52 1.06 16.03 -13.89
CA GLY A 52 -0.34 16.44 -13.67
C GLY A 52 -1.35 15.30 -13.54
N GLU A 53 -0.92 14.05 -13.71
CA GLU A 53 -1.70 12.83 -13.53
C GLU A 53 -1.64 12.30 -12.09
N LEU A 54 -2.47 11.30 -11.79
CA LEU A 54 -2.45 10.59 -10.51
C LEU A 54 -1.23 9.68 -10.41
N ALA A 55 -0.53 9.74 -9.28
CA ALA A 55 0.55 8.82 -8.97
C ALA A 55 0.24 8.00 -7.72
N PHE A 56 0.67 6.73 -7.73
CA PHE A 56 0.45 5.79 -6.65
C PHE A 56 1.78 5.29 -6.10
N PHE A 57 1.97 5.43 -4.79
CA PHE A 57 3.07 4.83 -4.05
C PHE A 57 2.53 3.66 -3.27
N CYS A 58 2.99 2.43 -3.54
CA CYS A 58 2.45 1.22 -2.91
C CYS A 58 3.52 0.58 -2.03
N GLY A 59 3.29 0.49 -0.72
CA GLY A 59 4.20 -0.16 0.23
C GLY A 59 4.17 0.47 1.61
N SER A 60 5.10 0.07 2.47
CA SER A 60 5.33 0.70 3.77
C SER A 60 6.83 0.94 3.93
N THR A 61 7.17 1.94 4.73
CA THR A 61 8.52 2.35 5.02
C THR A 61 8.56 2.78 6.48
N GLU A 62 9.71 2.62 7.14
CA GLU A 62 9.82 2.93 8.58
C GLU A 62 9.73 4.43 8.88
N ASN A 63 10.03 5.28 7.90
CA ASN A 63 9.93 6.74 7.96
C ASN A 63 8.61 7.24 7.37
N ASP A 64 7.51 6.54 7.61
CA ASP A 64 6.19 6.90 7.10
C ASP A 64 5.70 8.27 7.58
N GLU A 65 5.97 8.61 8.84
CA GLU A 65 5.64 9.93 9.40
C GLU A 65 6.32 11.07 8.62
N ASP A 66 7.57 10.87 8.18
CA ASP A 66 8.37 11.86 7.45
C ASP A 66 7.94 12.05 5.99
N LEU A 67 7.16 11.11 5.45
CA LEU A 67 6.68 11.15 4.06
C LEU A 67 5.20 11.48 3.98
N ARG A 68 4.48 11.48 5.10
CA ARG A 68 3.03 11.59 5.13
C ARG A 68 2.48 12.87 4.51
N ASP A 69 3.20 13.98 4.66
CA ASP A 69 2.89 15.29 4.10
C ASP A 69 3.01 15.35 2.56
N LEU A 70 3.71 14.39 1.94
CA LEU A 70 3.82 14.29 0.48
C LEU A 70 2.57 13.67 -0.17
N PHE A 71 1.72 13.02 0.62
CA PHE A 71 0.58 12.25 0.13
C PHE A 71 -0.75 12.97 0.38
N ASP A 72 -1.47 13.28 -0.69
CA ASP A 72 -2.81 13.87 -0.65
C ASP A 72 -3.85 12.87 -0.12
N LEU A 73 -3.64 11.57 -0.34
CA LEU A 73 -4.52 10.51 0.09
C LEU A 73 -3.72 9.29 0.56
N VAL A 74 -4.12 8.72 1.68
CA VAL A 74 -3.59 7.43 2.16
C VAL A 74 -4.71 6.41 2.19
N VAL A 75 -4.50 5.32 1.45
CA VAL A 75 -5.37 4.16 1.38
C VAL A 75 -4.71 3.01 2.11
N CYS A 76 -5.39 2.46 3.11
CA CYS A 76 -4.91 1.31 3.86
C CYS A 76 -5.62 0.04 3.41
N LEU A 77 -4.85 -0.97 2.98
CA LEU A 77 -5.36 -2.30 2.71
C LEU A 77 -5.35 -3.11 4.00
N VAL A 78 -6.51 -3.68 4.34
CA VAL A 78 -6.68 -4.55 5.52
C VAL A 78 -7.29 -5.88 5.09
N VAL A 79 -6.92 -6.95 5.78
CA VAL A 79 -7.53 -8.28 5.63
C VAL A 79 -7.66 -8.92 7.01
N ASP A 80 -8.52 -9.93 7.15
CA ASP A 80 -8.55 -10.73 8.37
C ASP A 80 -7.30 -11.62 8.51
N ASP A 81 -7.02 -12.03 9.74
CA ASP A 81 -5.85 -12.83 10.12
C ASP A 81 -5.77 -14.16 9.37
N ASP A 82 -6.91 -14.80 9.12
CA ASP A 82 -6.97 -16.07 8.41
C ASP A 82 -6.55 -15.88 6.94
N THR A 83 -7.04 -14.83 6.30
CA THR A 83 -6.65 -14.45 4.95
C THR A 83 -5.18 -14.04 4.89
N LEU A 84 -4.69 -13.27 5.87
CA LEU A 84 -3.29 -12.86 5.93
C LEU A 84 -2.37 -14.08 6.03
N ARG A 85 -2.70 -15.00 6.95
CA ARG A 85 -1.97 -16.25 7.15
C ARG A 85 -1.90 -17.08 5.88
N ASP A 86 -3.04 -17.32 5.23
CA ASP A 86 -3.11 -18.10 4.00
C ASP A 86 -2.24 -17.48 2.90
N ARG A 87 -2.32 -16.16 2.70
CA ARG A 87 -1.51 -15.44 1.69
C ARG A 87 -0.02 -15.49 1.97
N LEU A 88 0.40 -15.32 3.23
CA LEU A 88 1.81 -15.36 3.59
C LEU A 88 2.41 -16.76 3.40
N LEU A 89 1.65 -17.82 3.74
CA LEU A 89 2.09 -19.20 3.58
C LEU A 89 2.12 -19.64 2.11
N THR A 90 1.17 -19.19 1.30
CA THR A 90 1.02 -19.62 -0.10
C THR A 90 1.80 -18.78 -1.11
N ARG A 91 2.22 -17.55 -0.76
CA ARG A 91 2.93 -16.70 -1.72
C ARG A 91 4.29 -17.26 -2.13
N THR A 92 4.62 -17.06 -3.40
CA THR A 92 5.92 -17.40 -3.98
C THR A 92 6.81 -16.19 -4.20
N SER A 93 6.27 -14.98 -4.08
CA SER A 93 6.97 -13.72 -4.39
C SER A 93 7.95 -13.26 -3.31
N ASN A 94 7.72 -13.59 -2.04
CA ASN A 94 8.57 -13.19 -0.91
C ASN A 94 8.51 -14.28 0.18
N SER A 95 9.64 -14.54 0.84
CA SER A 95 9.80 -15.57 1.89
C SER A 95 9.29 -15.15 3.27
N PHE A 96 9.09 -13.86 3.53
CA PHE A 96 8.62 -13.35 4.82
C PHE A 96 7.25 -13.94 5.19
N GLY A 97 7.05 -14.31 6.45
CA GLY A 97 5.80 -14.88 6.97
C GLY A 97 5.66 -16.39 6.75
N LYS A 98 6.72 -17.05 6.26
CA LYS A 98 6.79 -18.52 6.17
C LYS A 98 7.36 -19.15 7.43
N HIS A 99 8.15 -18.38 8.18
CA HIS A 99 8.60 -18.79 9.50
C HIS A 99 7.54 -18.47 10.57
N PRO A 100 7.32 -19.34 11.56
CA PRO A 100 6.32 -19.14 12.60
C PRO A 100 6.45 -17.80 13.34
N GLU A 101 7.67 -17.36 13.60
CA GLU A 101 7.97 -16.09 14.25
C GLU A 101 7.61 -14.87 13.39
N GLU A 102 7.86 -14.93 12.07
CA GLU A 102 7.49 -13.87 11.14
C GLU A 102 5.97 -13.82 10.93
N LEU A 103 5.33 -14.99 10.89
CA LEU A 103 3.88 -15.08 10.79
C LEU A 103 3.21 -14.52 12.06
N ALA A 104 3.73 -14.84 13.25
CA ALA A 104 3.23 -14.29 14.50
C ALA A 104 3.38 -12.77 14.55
N ALA A 105 4.55 -12.24 14.17
CA ALA A 105 4.78 -10.80 14.08
C ALA A 105 3.85 -10.12 13.06
N ALA A 106 3.60 -10.76 11.91
CA ALA A 106 2.67 -10.25 10.92
C ALA A 106 1.22 -10.23 11.44
N LEU A 107 0.79 -11.25 12.18
CA LEU A 107 -0.55 -11.30 12.77
C LEU A 107 -0.71 -10.25 13.89
N GLU A 108 0.29 -10.10 14.75
CA GLU A 108 0.30 -9.05 15.77
C GLU A 108 0.23 -7.65 15.15
N ALA A 109 0.99 -7.41 14.08
CA ALA A 109 0.91 -6.16 13.32
C ALA A 109 -0.47 -5.97 12.65
N ASN A 110 -1.18 -7.05 12.31
CA ASN A 110 -2.49 -7.00 11.67
C ASN A 110 -3.59 -6.52 12.62
N GLU A 111 -3.56 -6.99 13.87
CA GLU A 111 -4.54 -6.61 14.91
C GLU A 111 -4.57 -5.08 15.11
N GLY A 112 -3.42 -4.43 14.99
CA GLY A 112 -3.27 -2.98 15.09
C GLY A 112 -3.30 -2.23 13.75
N ALA A 113 -3.33 -2.91 12.60
CA ALA A 113 -3.03 -2.32 11.29
C ALA A 113 -4.01 -1.20 10.91
N GLU A 114 -5.31 -1.44 11.07
CA GLU A 114 -6.32 -0.42 10.75
C GLU A 114 -6.17 0.81 11.66
N SER A 115 -5.93 0.60 12.95
CA SER A 115 -5.73 1.68 13.91
C SER A 115 -4.45 2.47 13.63
N ALA A 116 -3.37 1.79 13.25
CA ALA A 116 -2.12 2.42 12.84
C ALA A 116 -2.30 3.26 11.57
N CYS A 117 -2.96 2.70 10.55
CA CYS A 117 -3.32 3.42 9.34
C CYS A 117 -4.16 4.67 9.64
N ARG A 118 -5.17 4.57 10.51
CA ARG A 118 -5.99 5.73 10.89
C ARG A 118 -5.17 6.81 11.61
N ARG A 119 -4.22 6.43 12.47
CA ARG A 119 -3.28 7.38 13.11
C ARG A 119 -2.38 8.07 12.09
N LEU A 120 -1.95 7.35 11.06
CA LEU A 120 -1.24 7.92 9.92
C LEU A 120 -2.12 8.82 9.05
N GLY A 121 -3.42 8.96 9.34
CA GLY A 121 -4.35 9.76 8.55
C GLY A 121 -4.88 9.05 7.31
N ALA A 122 -4.87 7.70 7.29
CA ALA A 122 -5.52 6.93 6.23
C ALA A 122 -6.97 7.37 6.11
N THR A 123 -7.32 7.87 4.93
CA THR A 123 -8.62 8.46 4.66
C THR A 123 -9.61 7.37 4.25
N ILE A 124 -9.09 6.24 3.74
CA ILE A 124 -9.88 5.14 3.22
C ILE A 124 -9.21 3.81 3.61
N VAL A 125 -10.03 2.90 4.12
CA VAL A 125 -9.64 1.52 4.41
C VAL A 125 -10.33 0.63 3.38
N VAL A 126 -9.57 -0.17 2.64
CA VAL A 126 -10.09 -1.07 1.60
C VAL A 126 -9.87 -2.52 2.04
N ASP A 127 -10.91 -3.32 1.90
CA ASP A 127 -10.87 -4.75 2.18
C ASP A 127 -10.07 -5.46 1.08
N GLY A 128 -8.87 -5.92 1.44
CA GLY A 128 -7.98 -6.64 0.54
C GLY A 128 -8.43 -8.06 0.22
N ARG A 129 -9.53 -8.57 0.80
CA ARG A 129 -10.11 -9.90 0.52
C ARG A 129 -10.92 -9.90 -0.78
N LEU A 130 -11.36 -8.73 -1.22
CA LEU A 130 -12.06 -8.57 -2.49
C LEU A 130 -11.16 -9.00 -3.66
N PRO A 131 -11.75 -9.37 -4.80
CA PRO A 131 -11.01 -9.56 -6.04
C PRO A 131 -10.09 -8.36 -6.33
N LEU A 132 -8.87 -8.64 -6.78
CA LEU A 132 -7.87 -7.60 -7.04
C LEU A 132 -8.38 -6.46 -7.95
N PRO A 133 -9.19 -6.71 -8.99
CA PRO A 133 -9.83 -5.66 -9.78
C PRO A 133 -10.70 -4.72 -8.95
N ASP A 134 -11.51 -5.25 -8.04
CA ASP A 134 -12.44 -4.47 -7.21
C ASP A 134 -11.67 -3.61 -6.20
N VAL A 135 -10.57 -4.15 -5.63
CA VAL A 135 -9.67 -3.38 -4.76
C VAL A 135 -9.03 -2.22 -5.51
N ALA A 136 -8.54 -2.45 -6.73
CA ALA A 136 -7.96 -1.40 -7.56
C ALA A 136 -9.01 -0.36 -7.97
N ASP A 137 -10.23 -0.78 -8.33
CA ASP A 137 -11.33 0.13 -8.66
C ASP A 137 -11.72 1.01 -7.47
N ALA A 138 -11.76 0.46 -6.25
CA ALA A 138 -12.01 1.23 -5.04
C ALA A 138 -10.93 2.30 -4.78
N ILE A 139 -9.66 1.96 -5.01
CA ILE A 139 -8.52 2.89 -4.88
C ILE A 139 -8.59 3.99 -5.94
N LEU A 140 -8.91 3.63 -7.19
CA LEU A 140 -9.05 4.60 -8.28
C LEU A 140 -10.24 5.53 -8.06
N ALA A 141 -11.39 5.00 -7.64
CA ALA A 141 -12.57 5.80 -7.33
C ALA A 141 -12.30 6.79 -6.19
N ALA A 142 -11.51 6.39 -5.19
CA ALA A 142 -11.05 7.25 -4.13
C ALA A 142 -10.11 8.36 -4.64
N ALA A 143 -9.11 7.98 -5.42
CA ALA A 143 -8.11 8.87 -5.99
C ALA A 143 -8.70 9.89 -6.96
N GLY A 144 -9.71 9.48 -7.76
CA GLY A 144 -10.42 10.33 -8.69
C GLY A 144 -11.17 11.50 -8.04
N ARG A 145 -11.41 11.46 -6.71
CA ARG A 145 -11.98 12.60 -5.96
C ARG A 145 -10.98 13.73 -5.71
N LEU A 146 -9.68 13.47 -5.92
CA LEU A 146 -8.60 14.45 -5.75
C LEU A 146 -8.32 15.24 -7.04
N VAL A 147 -8.78 14.74 -8.18
CA VAL A 147 -8.63 15.40 -9.48
C VAL A 147 -9.91 16.20 -9.75
N PRO A 148 -9.83 17.53 -9.96
CA PRO A 148 -10.97 18.38 -10.22
C PRO A 148 -11.58 18.20 -11.62
#